data_AF-A0A918VJF0-F1
#
_entry.id   AF-A0A918VJF0-F1
#
_cell.length_a   1.000
_cell.length_b   1.000
_cell.length_c   1.000
_cell.angle_alpha   90.00
_cell.angle_beta   90.00
_cell.angle_gamma   90.00
#
_symmetry.space_group_name_H-M   'P 1'
#
loop_
_entity.id
_entity.type
_entity.pdbx_description
1 polymer ?
#
loop_
_entity_poly.entity_id
_entity_poly.type
_entity_poly.pdbx_seq_one_letter_code
_entity_poly.pdbx_strand_id
1 'polypeptide(L)'
;MGGFDWIIAVVFLISVLIGAMRGFAKEALSLAAWIVSIWLAFTFCSEAGEFVNQYVRIPNPTFRDWAGFAVIFLGGLIAFELASYLIIKLLIRGPVRGVDHVLGIGFGALRAAAIVVAFVIVGRGFALEDSGWWQNSRHIGYFEMMADSIEPLFPESWRVQTEEAVDQSKAVIDVAGNLTPKTETAQEFESDLDEATQE
;
A
#
# COMPACT_ATOMS: atom_id res chain seq x y z
N MET A 1 -8.15 6.30 18.72
CA MET A 1 -6.89 6.22 17.95
C MET A 1 -6.51 4.75 17.96
N GLY A 2 -6.50 4.13 16.78
CA GLY A 2 -6.13 2.72 16.64
C GLY A 2 -4.64 2.53 16.88
N GLY A 3 -4.21 1.28 17.13
CA GLY A 3 -2.78 0.95 17.27
C GLY A 3 -1.96 1.32 16.02
N PHE A 4 -2.59 1.30 14.84
CA PHE A 4 -1.98 1.70 13.58
C PHE A 4 -1.61 3.19 13.53
N ASP A 5 -2.44 4.06 14.13
CA ASP A 5 -2.18 5.51 14.17
C ASP A 5 -0.86 5.82 14.91
N TRP A 6 -0.54 5.06 15.96
CA TRP A 6 0.71 5.22 16.72
C TRP A 6 1.93 4.77 15.92
N ILE A 7 1.82 3.69 15.13
CA ILE A 7 2.90 3.23 14.26
C ILE A 7 3.21 4.31 13.21
N ILE A 8 2.18 4.83 12.55
CA ILE A 8 2.33 5.92 11.57
C ILE A 8 3.00 7.14 12.23
N ALA A 9 2.51 7.57 13.39
CA ALA A 9 3.04 8.73 14.08
C ALA A 9 4.52 8.56 14.46
N VAL A 10 4.91 7.38 14.96
CA VAL A 10 6.31 7.09 15.32
C VAL A 10 7.21 7.07 14.09
N VAL A 11 6.80 6.38 13.01
CA VAL A 11 7.57 6.32 11.76
C VAL A 11 7.72 7.72 11.16
N PHE A 12 6.64 8.49 11.14
CA PHE A 12 6.65 9.86 10.65
C PHE A 12 7.58 10.76 11.45
N LEU A 13 7.45 10.75 12.79
CA LEU A 13 8.26 11.57 13.68
C LEU A 13 9.75 11.24 13.54
N ILE A 14 10.11 9.96 13.54
CA ILE A 14 11.51 9.51 13.40
C ILE A 14 12.06 9.94 12.04
N SER A 15 11.31 9.74 10.95
CA SER A 15 11.80 10.08 9.60
C SER A 15 11.97 11.59 9.42
N VAL A 16 11.04 12.39 9.93
CA VAL A 16 11.15 13.85 9.93
C VAL A 16 12.33 14.33 10.78
N LEU A 17 12.54 13.73 11.95
CA LEU A 17 13.65 14.09 12.84
C LEU A 17 15.01 13.76 12.19
N ILE A 18 15.13 12.59 11.57
CA ILE A 18 16.34 12.19 10.84
C ILE A 18 16.59 13.13 9.65
N GLY A 19 15.55 13.48 8.90
CA GLY A 19 15.65 14.42 7.78
C GLY A 19 16.04 15.83 8.22
N ALA A 20 15.52 16.27 9.36
CA ALA A 20 15.95 17.52 10.00
C ALA A 20 17.43 17.48 10.42
N MET A 21 18.01 16.31 10.75
CA MET A 21 19.40 16.21 11.20
C MET A 21 20.42 16.03 10.06
N ARG A 22 20.03 15.44 8.91
CA ARG A 22 20.97 15.03 7.83
C ARG A 22 21.27 16.10 6.77
N GLY A 23 20.37 17.06 6.57
CA GLY A 23 20.49 18.15 5.59
C GLY A 23 20.08 17.77 4.15
N PHE A 24 19.57 18.76 3.41
CA PHE A 24 18.94 18.62 2.07
C PHE A 24 19.73 17.78 1.06
N ALA A 25 21.03 18.05 0.85
CA ALA A 25 21.80 17.34 -0.18
C ALA A 25 21.85 15.83 0.06
N LYS A 26 21.94 15.41 1.34
CA LYS A 26 21.90 13.98 1.70
C LYS A 26 20.50 13.41 1.52
N GLU A 27 19.50 14.19 1.88
CA GLU A 27 18.10 13.78 1.80
C GLU A 27 17.61 13.65 0.35
N ALA A 28 18.03 14.54 -0.55
CA ALA A 28 17.69 14.48 -1.98
C ALA A 28 18.27 13.23 -2.66
N LEU A 29 19.51 12.86 -2.35
CA LEU A 29 20.11 11.62 -2.83
C LEU A 29 19.41 10.38 -2.24
N SER A 30 19.04 10.43 -0.96
CA SER A 30 18.27 9.35 -0.32
C SER A 30 16.88 9.19 -0.94
N LEU A 31 16.20 10.28 -1.29
CA LEU A 31 14.93 10.21 -2.00
C LEU A 31 15.11 9.65 -3.43
N ALA A 32 16.13 10.08 -4.14
CA ALA A 32 16.45 9.53 -5.46
C ALA A 32 16.73 8.01 -5.37
N ALA A 33 17.49 7.58 -4.36
CA ALA A 33 17.72 6.17 -4.06
C ALA A 33 16.41 5.41 -3.85
N TRP A 34 15.47 5.99 -3.11
CA TRP A 34 14.14 5.43 -2.91
C TRP A 34 13.36 5.28 -4.22
N ILE A 35 13.26 6.35 -5.02
CA ILE A 35 12.50 6.33 -6.29
C ILE A 35 13.08 5.28 -7.24
N VAL A 36 14.41 5.26 -7.40
CA VAL A 36 15.07 4.30 -8.30
C VAL A 36 14.93 2.88 -7.78
N SER A 37 15.03 2.66 -6.47
CA SER A 37 14.87 1.32 -5.88
C SER A 37 13.43 0.81 -6.01
N ILE A 38 12.42 1.67 -5.84
CA ILE A 38 11.01 1.32 -6.07
C ILE A 38 10.80 0.96 -7.54
N TRP A 39 11.30 1.77 -8.46
CA TRP A 39 11.15 1.52 -9.90
C TRP A 39 11.80 0.19 -10.32
N LEU A 40 13.02 -0.09 -9.84
CA LEU A 40 13.67 -1.38 -10.04
C LEU A 40 12.87 -2.52 -9.41
N ALA A 41 12.34 -2.33 -8.21
CA ALA A 41 11.58 -3.36 -7.53
C ALA A 41 10.31 -3.73 -8.29
N PHE A 42 9.55 -2.75 -8.81
CA PHE A 42 8.39 -3.03 -9.67
C PHE A 42 8.77 -3.70 -11.00
N THR A 43 9.93 -3.34 -11.55
CA THR A 43 10.39 -3.87 -12.85
C THR A 43 10.88 -5.32 -12.73
N PHE A 44 11.58 -5.65 -11.64
CA PHE A 44 12.29 -6.92 -11.48
C PHE A 44 11.70 -7.84 -10.40
N CYS A 45 10.54 -7.53 -9.82
CA CYS A 45 9.98 -8.31 -8.72
C CYS A 45 9.69 -9.77 -9.09
N SER A 46 9.19 -10.06 -10.29
CA SER A 46 8.86 -11.43 -10.70
C SER A 46 10.12 -12.28 -10.92
N GLU A 47 11.13 -11.71 -11.60
CA GLU A 47 12.44 -12.36 -11.79
C GLU A 47 13.15 -12.60 -10.45
N ALA A 48 13.14 -11.60 -9.57
CA ALA A 48 13.71 -11.71 -8.23
C ALA A 48 12.93 -12.70 -7.35
N GLY A 49 11.60 -12.76 -7.51
CA GLY A 49 10.74 -13.70 -6.80
C GLY A 49 11.07 -15.14 -7.17
N GLU A 50 11.33 -15.41 -8.45
CA GLU A 50 11.80 -16.73 -8.90
C GLU A 50 13.14 -17.10 -8.29
N PHE A 51 14.09 -16.15 -8.24
CA PHE A 51 15.36 -16.37 -7.58
C PHE A 51 15.19 -16.71 -6.09
N VAL A 52 14.32 -16.00 -5.36
CA VAL A 52 14.01 -16.29 -3.95
C VAL A 52 13.38 -17.67 -3.77
N ASN A 53 12.51 -18.08 -4.71
CA ASN A 53 11.82 -19.36 -4.63
C ASN A 53 12.79 -20.56 -4.67
N GLN A 54 13.92 -20.43 -5.37
CA GLN A 54 14.96 -21.47 -5.41
C GLN A 54 15.50 -21.83 -4.01
N TYR A 55 15.46 -20.89 -3.06
CA TYR A 55 15.95 -21.09 -1.69
C TYR A 55 14.82 -21.36 -0.68
N VAL A 56 13.71 -20.62 -0.76
CA VAL A 56 12.66 -20.59 0.28
C VAL A 56 11.42 -21.40 -0.09
N ARG A 57 11.27 -21.83 -1.36
CA ARG A 57 10.12 -22.60 -1.90
C ARG A 57 8.77 -22.06 -1.43
N ILE A 58 8.41 -20.87 -1.91
CA ILE A 58 7.15 -20.21 -1.59
C ILE A 58 6.04 -20.82 -2.46
N PRO A 59 4.97 -21.40 -1.88
CA PRO A 59 3.92 -22.07 -2.66
C PRO A 59 3.03 -21.11 -3.45
N ASN A 60 2.77 -19.92 -2.90
CA ASN A 60 1.87 -18.94 -3.50
C ASN A 60 2.66 -17.98 -4.43
N PRO A 61 2.28 -17.88 -5.72
CA PRO A 61 3.00 -17.05 -6.71
C PRO A 61 2.94 -15.56 -6.40
N THR A 62 1.85 -15.06 -5.83
CA THR A 62 1.73 -13.65 -5.43
C THR A 62 2.71 -13.34 -4.29
N PHE A 63 2.75 -14.18 -3.25
CA PHE A 63 3.71 -14.03 -2.15
C PHE A 63 5.17 -14.12 -2.59
N ARG A 64 5.44 -14.93 -3.63
CA ARG A 64 6.77 -15.04 -4.23
C ARG A 64 7.22 -13.72 -4.84
N ASP A 65 6.36 -13.07 -5.61
CA ASP A 65 6.72 -11.80 -6.25
C ASP A 65 6.80 -10.65 -5.21
N TRP A 66 5.98 -10.68 -4.15
CA TRP A 66 6.14 -9.78 -2.98
C TRP A 66 7.50 -9.93 -2.31
N ALA A 67 7.99 -11.16 -2.15
CA ALA A 67 9.32 -11.43 -1.62
C ALA A 67 10.41 -10.91 -2.58
N GLY A 68 10.24 -11.09 -3.90
CA GLY A 68 11.14 -10.55 -4.92
C GLY A 68 11.21 -9.02 -4.90
N PHE A 69 10.07 -8.35 -4.82
CA PHE A 69 9.99 -6.90 -4.64
C PHE A 69 10.76 -6.44 -3.40
N ALA A 70 10.50 -7.07 -2.24
CA ALA A 70 11.19 -6.72 -1.00
C ALA A 70 12.71 -6.86 -1.14
N VAL A 71 13.20 -7.95 -1.75
CA VAL A 71 14.63 -8.18 -1.95
C VAL A 71 15.26 -7.11 -2.84
N ILE A 72 14.67 -6.80 -4.00
CA ILE A 72 15.20 -5.77 -4.91
C ILE A 72 15.10 -4.39 -4.27
N PHE A 73 13.99 -4.08 -3.60
CA PHE A 73 13.79 -2.81 -2.95
C PHE A 73 14.82 -2.57 -1.84
N LEU A 74 14.98 -3.52 -0.92
CA LEU A 74 15.95 -3.42 0.18
C LEU A 74 17.40 -3.44 -0.34
N GLY A 75 17.70 -4.33 -1.29
CA GLY A 75 19.02 -4.42 -1.91
C GLY A 75 19.39 -3.13 -2.65
N GLY A 76 18.46 -2.57 -3.42
CA GLY A 76 18.59 -1.29 -4.10
C GLY A 76 18.82 -0.16 -3.12
N LEU A 77 17.99 -0.06 -2.06
CA LEU A 77 18.15 0.97 -1.04
C LEU A 77 19.54 0.94 -0.41
N ILE A 78 20.02 -0.24 -0.01
CA ILE A 78 21.35 -0.38 0.59
C ILE A 78 22.43 0.04 -0.40
N ALA A 79 22.34 -0.41 -1.66
CA ALA A 79 23.32 -0.08 -2.69
C ALA A 79 23.36 1.42 -3.03
N PHE A 80 22.19 2.03 -3.26
CA PHE A 80 22.08 3.45 -3.60
C PHE A 80 22.38 4.37 -2.42
N GLU A 81 22.00 4.01 -1.20
CA GLU A 81 22.34 4.79 0.01
C GLU A 81 23.86 4.72 0.26
N LEU A 82 24.49 3.56 0.05
CA LEU A 82 25.95 3.42 0.12
C LEU A 82 26.66 4.25 -0.96
N ALA A 83 26.17 4.20 -2.20
CA ALA A 83 26.69 5.01 -3.30
C ALA A 83 26.55 6.51 -3.01
N SER A 84 25.38 6.92 -2.51
CA SER A 84 25.10 8.30 -2.11
C SER A 84 26.05 8.76 -1.02
N TYR A 85 26.28 7.93 0.00
CA TYR A 85 27.23 8.21 1.06
C TYR A 85 28.65 8.41 0.52
N LEU A 86 29.10 7.56 -0.40
CA LEU A 86 30.40 7.70 -1.08
C LEU A 86 30.49 9.01 -1.86
N ILE A 87 29.49 9.33 -2.67
CA ILE A 87 29.42 10.56 -3.47
C ILE A 87 29.49 11.80 -2.58
N ILE A 88 28.68 11.84 -1.53
CA ILE A 88 28.64 12.94 -0.56
C ILE A 88 30.01 13.10 0.11
N LYS A 89 30.63 11.98 0.52
CA LYS A 89 31.96 11.99 1.15
C LYS A 89 33.06 12.47 0.21
N LEU A 90 32.95 12.20 -1.09
CA LEU A 90 33.93 12.60 -2.11
C LEU A 90 33.76 14.06 -2.53
N LEU A 91 32.52 14.50 -2.77
CA LEU A 91 32.19 15.79 -3.37
C LEU A 91 32.01 16.92 -2.36
N ILE A 92 31.51 16.63 -1.15
CA ILE A 92 31.11 17.66 -0.18
C ILE A 92 32.10 17.66 0.99
N ARG A 93 33.13 18.50 0.88
CA ARG A 93 34.06 18.85 1.97
C ARG A 93 33.68 20.20 2.57
N GLY A 94 32.63 20.27 3.37
CA GLY A 94 32.26 21.51 4.07
C GLY A 94 31.03 21.37 4.97
N PRO A 95 30.88 22.24 6.00
CA PRO A 95 29.69 22.27 6.85
C PRO A 95 28.51 22.90 6.09
N VAL A 96 27.47 22.10 5.86
CA VAL A 96 26.20 22.50 5.21
C VAL A 96 25.39 23.44 6.13
N ARG A 97 24.81 24.52 5.57
CA ARG A 97 24.37 25.73 6.28
C ARG A 97 22.84 25.85 6.28
N GLY A 98 22.19 25.57 7.42
CA GLY A 98 20.92 26.14 7.92
C GLY A 98 19.62 25.96 7.13
N VAL A 99 19.56 26.39 5.85
CA VAL A 99 18.37 26.27 4.99
C VAL A 99 18.09 24.82 4.61
N ASP A 100 19.13 23.99 4.64
CA ASP A 100 19.11 22.56 4.30
C ASP A 100 18.20 21.70 5.21
N HIS A 101 17.77 22.19 6.38
CA HIS A 101 17.01 21.40 7.35
C HIS A 101 15.50 21.37 7.08
N VAL A 102 14.91 22.48 6.61
CA VAL A 102 13.45 22.56 6.32
C VAL A 102 13.09 21.68 5.13
N LEU A 103 13.94 21.65 4.10
CA LEU A 103 13.77 20.72 2.99
C LEU A 103 13.94 19.28 3.46
N GLY A 104 14.91 19.00 4.33
CA GLY A 104 15.10 17.68 4.94
C GLY A 104 13.88 17.16 5.70
N ILE A 105 13.12 18.03 6.38
CA ILE A 105 11.84 17.69 7.01
C ILE A 105 10.82 17.23 5.97
N GLY A 106 10.67 17.97 4.86
CA GLY A 106 9.76 17.61 3.77
C GLY A 106 10.10 16.26 3.12
N PHE A 107 11.38 16.01 2.85
CA PHE A 107 11.83 14.72 2.32
C PHE A 107 11.67 13.58 3.32
N GLY A 108 11.91 13.81 4.62
CA GLY A 108 11.66 12.85 5.69
C GLY A 108 10.19 12.48 5.81
N ALA A 109 9.29 13.45 5.67
CA ALA A 109 7.84 13.23 5.64
C ALA A 109 7.42 12.39 4.43
N LEU A 110 7.96 12.67 3.24
CA LEU A 110 7.68 11.89 2.03
C LEU A 110 8.14 10.43 2.16
N ARG A 111 9.33 10.21 2.74
CA ARG A 111 9.83 8.87 3.03
C ARG A 111 8.92 8.13 4.02
N ALA A 112 8.47 8.79 5.08
CA ALA A 112 7.55 8.19 6.03
C ALA A 112 6.24 7.78 5.36
N ALA A 113 5.68 8.65 4.52
CA ALA A 113 4.49 8.31 3.74
C ALA A 113 4.73 7.08 2.85
N ALA A 114 5.86 7.01 2.14
CA ALA A 114 6.21 5.85 1.32
C ALA A 114 6.35 4.55 2.14
N ILE A 115 6.98 4.59 3.31
CA ILE A 115 7.09 3.44 4.22
C ILE A 115 5.71 2.98 4.69
N VAL A 116 4.84 3.92 5.07
CA VAL A 116 3.49 3.59 5.54
C VAL A 116 2.66 2.99 4.42
N VAL A 117 2.70 3.56 3.21
CA VAL A 117 2.03 2.99 2.03
C VAL A 117 2.53 1.57 1.80
N ALA A 118 3.85 1.34 1.76
CA ALA A 118 4.42 0.01 1.60
C ALA A 118 3.93 -0.97 2.67
N PHE A 119 3.83 -0.53 3.92
CA PHE A 119 3.29 -1.34 5.02
C PHE A 119 1.81 -1.67 4.80
N VAL A 120 1.00 -0.74 4.28
CA VAL A 120 -0.40 -0.99 3.94
C VAL A 120 -0.52 -2.06 2.86
N ILE A 121 0.28 -1.98 1.80
CA ILE A 121 0.19 -2.95 0.69
C ILE A 121 0.61 -4.35 1.14
N VAL A 122 1.70 -4.43 1.90
CA VAL A 122 2.13 -5.70 2.51
C VAL A 122 1.05 -6.22 3.47
N GLY A 123 0.46 -5.34 4.29
CA GLY A 123 -0.59 -5.71 5.24
C GLY A 123 -1.84 -6.27 4.59
N ARG A 124 -2.28 -5.72 3.45
CA ARG A 124 -3.37 -6.27 2.62
C ARG A 124 -3.01 -7.67 2.11
N GLY A 125 -1.77 -7.87 1.64
CA GLY A 125 -1.28 -9.18 1.22
C GLY A 125 -1.33 -10.26 2.31
N PHE A 126 -1.23 -9.87 3.58
CA PHE A 126 -1.32 -10.77 4.75
C PHE A 126 -2.71 -10.82 5.40
N ALA A 127 -3.75 -10.25 4.77
CA ALA A 127 -5.11 -10.15 5.34
C ALA A 127 -5.15 -9.48 6.72
N LEU A 128 -4.27 -8.52 6.99
CA LEU A 128 -4.27 -7.74 8.24
C LEU A 128 -5.44 -6.75 8.33
N GLU A 129 -6.19 -6.58 7.24
CA GLU A 129 -7.36 -5.71 7.13
C GLU A 129 -8.55 -6.14 8.00
N ASP A 130 -8.66 -7.43 8.31
CA ASP A 130 -9.70 -7.98 9.19
C ASP A 130 -9.43 -7.72 10.68
N SER A 131 -8.24 -7.21 11.01
CA SER A 131 -7.86 -6.99 12.40
C SER A 131 -8.51 -5.73 12.98
N GLY A 132 -8.99 -5.83 14.23
CA GLY A 132 -9.65 -4.71 14.91
C GLY A 132 -8.78 -3.46 15.09
N TRP A 133 -7.45 -3.56 14.98
CA TRP A 133 -6.55 -2.41 15.04
C TRP A 133 -6.34 -1.72 13.68
N TRP A 134 -6.65 -2.41 12.57
CA TRP A 134 -6.67 -1.88 11.21
C TRP A 134 -7.95 -1.08 10.94
N GLN A 135 -9.12 -1.69 11.19
CA GLN A 135 -10.42 -1.05 10.91
C GLN A 135 -10.73 0.15 11.82
N ASN A 136 -10.18 0.19 13.03
CA ASN A 136 -10.35 1.33 13.95
C ASN A 136 -9.43 2.52 13.65
N SER A 137 -8.63 2.45 12.58
CA SER A 137 -7.66 3.48 12.23
C SER A 137 -8.31 4.60 11.41
N ARG A 138 -8.16 5.84 11.85
CA ARG A 138 -8.77 7.00 11.17
C ARG A 138 -7.97 7.46 9.94
N HIS A 139 -6.67 7.14 9.91
CA HIS A 139 -5.77 7.60 8.84
C HIS A 139 -5.56 6.57 7.74
N ILE A 140 -6.03 5.34 7.93
CA ILE A 140 -5.76 4.24 7.00
C ILE A 140 -6.36 4.48 5.62
N GLY A 141 -7.56 5.07 5.55
CA GLY A 141 -8.23 5.40 4.28
C GLY A 141 -7.43 6.35 3.37
N TYR A 142 -6.61 7.25 3.93
CA TYR A 142 -5.73 8.09 3.10
C TYR A 142 -4.61 7.28 2.45
N PHE A 143 -4.02 6.34 3.19
CA PHE A 143 -2.94 5.50 2.69
C PHE A 143 -3.46 4.38 1.77
N GLU A 144 -4.69 3.91 1.98
CA GLU A 144 -5.40 3.03 1.06
C GLU A 144 -5.64 3.74 -0.28
N MET A 145 -6.14 4.98 -0.27
CA MET A 145 -6.31 5.75 -1.52
C MET A 145 -4.97 5.98 -2.26
N MET A 146 -3.87 6.20 -1.53
CA MET A 146 -2.53 6.30 -2.11
C MET A 146 -2.04 4.96 -2.66
N ALA A 147 -2.34 3.85 -1.97
CA ALA A 147 -2.02 2.49 -2.43
C ALA A 147 -2.80 2.15 -3.71
N ASP A 148 -4.09 2.49 -3.77
CA ASP A 148 -4.93 2.28 -4.95
C ASP A 148 -4.44 3.14 -6.15
N SER A 149 -3.86 4.32 -5.88
CA SER A 149 -3.28 5.17 -6.93
C SER A 149 -2.02 4.58 -7.56
N ILE A 150 -1.30 3.70 -6.85
CA ILE A 150 -0.09 3.04 -7.36
C ILE A 150 -0.36 1.62 -7.84
N GLU A 151 -1.54 1.04 -7.56
CA GLU A 151 -2.00 -0.26 -8.05
C GLU A 151 -1.88 -0.42 -9.58
N PRO A 152 -2.15 0.61 -10.42
CA PRO A 152 -1.95 0.49 -11.87
C PRO A 152 -0.50 0.23 -12.28
N LEU A 153 0.48 0.56 -11.42
CA LEU A 153 1.90 0.32 -11.65
C LEU A 153 2.32 -1.10 -11.27
N PHE A 154 1.46 -1.85 -10.58
CA PHE A 154 1.81 -3.18 -10.10
C PHE A 154 1.81 -4.17 -11.27
N PRO A 155 2.70 -5.17 -11.24
CA PRO A 155 2.65 -6.28 -12.18
C PRO A 155 1.29 -6.97 -12.10
N GLU A 156 0.82 -7.48 -13.24
CA GLU A 156 -0.49 -8.13 -13.37
C GLU A 156 -0.67 -9.32 -12.41
N SER A 157 0.43 -9.97 -11.99
CA SER A 157 0.44 -11.04 -10.98
C SER A 157 0.01 -10.60 -9.57
N TRP A 158 0.07 -9.30 -9.26
CA TRP A 158 -0.36 -8.75 -7.96
C TRP A 158 -1.77 -8.17 -8.00
N ARG A 159 -2.22 -7.86 -9.22
CA ARG A 159 -3.53 -7.29 -9.49
C ARG A 159 -4.60 -8.39 -9.50
N VAL A 160 -4.78 -9.16 -8.42
CA VAL A 160 -5.85 -10.17 -8.39
C VAL A 160 -6.49 -10.37 -7.01
N GLN A 161 -7.66 -9.74 -6.82
CA GLN A 161 -8.93 -10.33 -6.32
C GLN A 161 -10.03 -9.28 -6.14
N THR A 162 -9.75 -7.98 -6.32
CA THR A 162 -10.79 -6.96 -6.27
C THR A 162 -11.82 -7.14 -7.38
N GLU A 163 -11.43 -7.48 -8.61
CA GLU A 163 -12.41 -7.76 -9.68
C GLU A 163 -13.25 -9.01 -9.41
N GLU A 164 -12.68 -10.15 -9.01
CA GLU A 164 -13.46 -11.36 -8.65
C GLU A 164 -14.33 -11.18 -7.40
N ALA A 165 -13.82 -10.51 -6.36
CA ALA A 165 -14.58 -10.26 -5.13
C ALA A 165 -15.69 -9.21 -5.35
N VAL A 166 -15.44 -8.20 -6.19
CA VAL A 166 -16.46 -7.24 -6.63
C VAL A 166 -17.47 -7.90 -7.56
N ASP A 167 -17.06 -8.80 -8.45
CA ASP A 167 -17.98 -9.56 -9.31
C ASP A 167 -18.81 -10.56 -8.51
N GLN A 168 -18.24 -11.27 -7.53
CA GLN A 168 -19.00 -12.12 -6.61
C GLN A 168 -19.98 -11.29 -5.79
N SER A 169 -19.55 -10.13 -5.26
CA SER A 169 -20.44 -9.24 -4.53
C SER A 169 -21.56 -8.70 -5.43
N LYS A 170 -21.27 -8.33 -6.68
CA LYS A 170 -22.28 -7.88 -7.65
C LYS A 170 -23.23 -9.01 -8.03
N ALA A 171 -22.73 -10.22 -8.24
CA ALA A 171 -23.55 -11.39 -8.54
C ALA A 171 -24.48 -11.73 -7.37
N VAL A 172 -24.01 -11.64 -6.12
CA VAL A 172 -24.86 -11.84 -4.93
C VAL A 172 -25.89 -10.72 -4.77
N ILE A 173 -25.54 -9.47 -5.04
CA ILE A 173 -26.47 -8.32 -5.01
C ILE A 173 -27.52 -8.44 -6.14
N ASP A 174 -27.13 -8.89 -7.33
CA ASP A 174 -28.02 -9.11 -8.47
C ASP A 174 -28.99 -10.27 -8.19
N VAL A 175 -28.50 -11.38 -7.64
CA VAL A 175 -29.33 -12.51 -7.18
C VAL A 175 -30.28 -12.06 -6.06
N ALA A 176 -29.80 -11.31 -5.06
CA ALA A 176 -30.64 -10.79 -3.98
C ALA A 176 -31.71 -9.81 -4.49
N GLY A 177 -31.35 -8.96 -5.47
CA GLY A 177 -32.27 -8.04 -6.14
C GLY A 177 -33.32 -8.75 -7.01
N ASN A 178 -33.03 -9.95 -7.50
CA ASN A 178 -34.00 -10.79 -8.22
C ASN A 178 -34.86 -11.66 -7.28
N LEU A 179 -34.43 -11.86 -6.03
CA LEU A 179 -35.17 -12.59 -5.00
C LEU A 179 -36.07 -11.69 -4.15
N THR A 180 -35.88 -10.37 -4.18
CA THR A 180 -36.90 -9.43 -3.69
C THR A 180 -38.11 -9.55 -4.62
N PRO A 181 -39.27 -10.06 -4.13
CA PRO A 181 -40.45 -10.16 -4.97
C PRO A 181 -40.76 -8.76 -5.50
N LYS A 182 -40.90 -8.64 -6.82
CA LYS A 182 -41.38 -7.40 -7.43
C LYS A 182 -42.66 -7.03 -6.71
N THR A 183 -42.77 -5.77 -6.31
CA THR A 183 -43.90 -5.22 -5.55
C THR A 183 -45.26 -5.50 -6.21
N GLU A 184 -45.26 -5.85 -7.50
CA GLU A 184 -46.39 -6.44 -8.24
C GLU A 184 -47.02 -7.67 -7.54
N THR A 185 -46.22 -8.62 -7.07
CA THR A 185 -46.76 -9.85 -6.44
C THR A 185 -47.36 -9.57 -5.07
N ALA A 186 -46.89 -8.53 -4.37
CA ALA A 186 -47.49 -8.11 -3.10
C ALA A 186 -48.83 -7.39 -3.31
N GLN A 187 -48.97 -6.62 -4.39
CA GLN A 187 -50.21 -5.94 -4.75
C GLN A 187 -51.28 -6.91 -5.28
N GLU A 188 -50.89 -7.94 -6.03
CA GLU A 188 -51.80 -9.00 -6.50
C GLU A 188 -52.31 -9.84 -5.31
N PHE A 189 -51.44 -10.12 -4.33
CA PHE A 189 -51.84 -10.81 -3.11
C PHE A 189 -52.77 -9.97 -2.21
N GLU A 190 -52.58 -8.66 -2.11
CA GLU A 190 -53.47 -7.76 -1.37
C GLU A 190 -54.83 -7.63 -2.05
N SER A 191 -54.85 -7.55 -3.39
CA SER A 191 -56.06 -7.57 -4.22
C SER A 191 -56.89 -8.84 -4.02
N ASP A 192 -56.24 -10.00 -4.07
CA ASP A 192 -56.90 -11.30 -3.88
C ASP A 192 -57.45 -11.47 -2.44
N LEU A 193 -56.77 -10.90 -1.44
CA LEU A 193 -57.23 -10.89 -0.06
C LEU A 193 -58.44 -9.96 0.16
N ASP A 194 -58.45 -8.80 -0.50
CA ASP A 194 -59.59 -7.88 -0.46
C ASP A 194 -60.83 -8.46 -1.17
N GLU A 195 -60.64 -9.22 -2.25
CA GLU A 195 -61.73 -9.90 -2.97
C GLU A 195 -62.30 -11.09 -2.17
N ALA A 196 -61.43 -11.88 -1.51
CA ALA A 196 -61.85 -13.01 -0.66
C ALA A 196 -62.56 -12.60 0.64
N THR A 197 -62.43 -11.33 1.07
CA THR A 197 -63.07 -10.81 2.30
C THR A 197 -64.45 -10.18 2.02
N GLN A 198 -64.86 -10.07 0.75
CA GLN A 198 -66.16 -9.50 0.33
C GLN A 198 -67.23 -10.53 -0.04
N GLU A 199 -66.93 -11.85 -0.02
CA GLU A 199 -67.92 -12.94 -0.07
C GLU A 199 -68.34 -13.41 1.33
#